data_AF-G9XUN4-F1
#
_entry.id   AF-G9XUN4-F1
#
_cell.length_a   1.000
_cell.length_b   1.000
_cell.length_c   1.000
_cell.angle_alpha   90.00
_cell.angle_beta   90.00
_cell.angle_gamma   90.00
#
_symmetry.space_group_name_H-M   'P 1'
#
loop_
_entity.id
_entity.type
_entity.pdbx_description
1 polymer ?
#
loop_
_entity_poly.entity_id
_entity_poly.type
_entity_poly.pdbx_seq_one_letter_code
_entity_poly.pdbx_strand_id
1 'polypeptide(L)' 'MYRKPSPQLTIDDFVLPFSGKLNPNNRWVQLANIIPWDEFEEEYAFMFPSD' A
#
# COMPACT_ATOMS: atom_id res chain seq x y z
N MET A 1 10.39 -8.02 -14.86
CA MET A 1 10.96 -7.24 -13.73
C MET A 1 9.88 -6.50 -12.96
N TYR A 2 9.49 -7.03 -11.81
CA TYR A 2 8.80 -6.22 -10.81
C TYR A 2 9.71 -5.07 -10.37
N ARG A 3 9.18 -3.85 -10.35
CA ARG A 3 9.90 -2.66 -9.87
C ARG A 3 9.19 -2.19 -8.61
N LYS A 4 9.84 -2.36 -7.45
CA LYS A 4 9.34 -1.80 -6.20
C LYS A 4 9.32 -0.27 -6.30
N PRO A 5 8.14 0.39 -6.24
CA PRO A 5 8.10 1.84 -6.18
C PRO A 5 8.68 2.31 -4.83
N SER A 6 9.53 3.35 -4.84
CA SER A 6 10.04 3.94 -3.59
C SER A 6 8.91 4.57 -2.77
N PRO A 7 9.16 4.82 -1.47
CA PRO A 7 8.34 4.32 -0.36
C PRO A 7 6.84 4.27 -0.71
N GLN A 8 6.26 3.08 -0.60
CA GLN A 8 4.82 2.88 -0.68
C GLN A 8 4.12 3.93 0.18
N LEU A 9 3.39 4.85 -0.46
CA LEU A 9 2.65 5.89 0.24
C LEU A 9 1.67 5.20 1.18
N THR A 10 1.67 5.61 2.45
CA THR A 10 0.65 5.15 3.37
C THR A 10 -0.69 5.73 2.92
N ILE A 11 -1.80 5.05 3.26
CA ILE A 11 -3.13 5.53 2.89
C ILE A 11 -3.39 6.94 3.43
N ASP A 12 -2.75 7.31 4.54
CA ASP A 12 -2.83 8.64 5.14
C ASP A 12 -2.10 9.72 4.33
N ASP A 13 -1.07 9.35 3.56
CA ASP A 13 -0.35 10.25 2.64
C ASP A 13 -1.12 10.51 1.34
N PHE A 14 -2.26 9.84 1.13
CA PHE A 14 -3.11 10.04 -0.04
C PHE A 14 -3.91 11.34 0.08
N VAL A 15 -3.41 12.40 -0.57
CA VAL A 15 -4.12 13.68 -0.66
C VAL A 15 -5.32 13.53 -1.58
N LEU A 16 -6.52 13.54 -1.00
CA LEU A 16 -7.76 13.52 -1.75
C LEU A 16 -7.92 14.83 -2.56
N PRO A 17 -8.52 14.79 -3.76
CA PRO A 17 -8.74 15.99 -4.59
C PRO A 17 -9.74 16.99 -3.98
N PHE A 18 -10.37 16.60 -2.88
CA PHE A 18 -11.16 17.43 -1.99
C PHE A 18 -10.49 17.42 -0.61
N SER A 19 -10.53 18.55 0.10
CA SER A 19 -9.79 18.83 1.34
C SER A 19 -10.16 17.96 2.58
N GLY A 20 -10.74 16.77 2.36
CA GLY A 20 -11.08 15.81 3.39
C GLY A 20 -9.91 14.88 3.74
N LYS A 21 -9.96 14.31 4.95
CA LYS A 21 -9.07 13.24 5.39
C LYS A 21 -9.86 11.92 5.41
N LEU A 22 -9.17 10.80 5.23
CA LEU A 22 -9.77 9.49 5.44
C LEU A 22 -10.14 9.31 6.91
N ASN A 23 -11.27 8.66 7.17
CA ASN A 23 -11.68 8.36 8.53
C ASN A 23 -10.84 7.18 9.06
N PRO A 24 -10.03 7.37 10.12
CA PRO A 24 -9.20 6.29 10.67
C PRO A 24 -10.02 5.12 11.24
N ASN A 25 -11.30 5.35 11.56
CA ASN A 25 -12.23 4.31 12.01
C ASN A 25 -12.91 3.57 10.86
N ASN A 26 -12.57 3.89 9.60
CA ASN A 26 -13.06 3.13 8.47
C ASN A 26 -12.45 1.72 8.48
N ARG A 27 -13.29 0.71 8.28
CA ARG A 27 -12.88 -0.70 8.28
C ARG A 27 -11.71 -0.98 7.31
N TRP A 28 -11.69 -0.35 6.14
CA TRP A 28 -10.63 -0.53 5.14
C TRP A 28 -9.31 0.10 5.57
N VAL A 29 -9.36 1.27 6.21
CA VAL A 29 -8.16 1.95 6.75
C VAL A 29 -7.55 1.11 7.87
N GLN A 30 -8.38 0.57 8.77
CA GLN A 30 -7.90 -0.34 9.82
C GLN A 30 -7.30 -1.63 9.25
N LEU A 31 -7.96 -2.25 8.26
CA LEU A 31 -7.44 -3.46 7.63
C LEU A 31 -6.11 -3.21 6.92
N ALA A 32 -5.98 -2.09 6.21
CA ALA A 32 -4.74 -1.73 5.55
C ALA A 32 -3.57 -1.56 6.54
N ASN A 33 -3.83 -1.09 7.76
CA ASN A 33 -2.79 -0.98 8.80
C ASN A 33 -2.40 -2.33 9.42
N ILE A 34 -3.23 -3.37 9.31
CA ILE A 34 -3.00 -4.69 9.91
C ILE A 34 -2.29 -5.63 8.92
N ILE A 35 -2.50 -5.46 7.62
CA ILE A 35 -1.95 -6.35 6.59
C ILE A 35 -0.42 -6.15 6.48
N PRO A 36 0.40 -7.21 6.55
CA PRO A 36 1.84 -7.15 6.35
C PRO A 36 2.17 -7.00 4.85
N TRP A 37 2.00 -5.79 4.31
CA TRP A 37 2.16 -5.51 2.89
C TRP A 37 3.55 -5.87 2.34
N ASP A 38 4.61 -5.68 3.14
CA ASP A 38 5.98 -5.98 2.71
C ASP A 38 6.18 -7.47 2.40
N GLU A 39 5.64 -8.37 3.22
CA GLU A 39 5.75 -9.82 3.00
C GLU A 39 5.00 -10.26 1.73
N PHE A 40 3.77 -9.75 1.54
CA PHE A 40 3.00 -10.03 0.33
C PHE A 40 3.63 -9.43 -0.93
N GLU A 41 4.26 -8.27 -0.82
CA GLU A 41 4.97 -7.64 -1.91
C GLU A 41 6.19 -8.46 -2.33
N GLU A 42 6.96 -9.01 -1.38
CA GLU A 42 8.09 -9.89 -1.66
C GLU A 42 7.65 -11.14 -2.42
N GLU A 43 6.59 -11.82 -1.96
CA GLU A 43 6.03 -12.98 -2.65
C GLU A 43 5.54 -12.62 -4.06
N TYR A 44 4.85 -11.49 -4.20
CA TYR A 44 4.38 -11.01 -5.50
C TYR A 44 5.54 -10.70 -6.44
N ALA A 45 6.58 -10.03 -5.96
CA ALA A 45 7.76 -9.68 -6.73
C ALA A 45 8.49 -10.93 -7.25
N PHE A 46 8.54 -12.00 -6.45
CA PHE A 46 9.14 -13.27 -6.83
C PHE A 46 8.47 -13.90 -8.07
N MET A 47 7.18 -13.66 -8.29
CA MET A 47 6.43 -14.20 -9.44
C MET A 47 6.78 -13.51 -10.77
N PHE A 48 7.49 -12.38 -10.75
CA PHE A 48 7.85 -11.62 -11.95
C PHE A 48 9.36 -11.47 -12.12
N PRO A 49 10.07 -12.59 -12.39
CA PRO A 49 11.49 -12.55 -12.73
C PRO A 49 11.73 -11.68 -13.97
N SER A 50 12.97 -11.23 -14.10
CA SER A 50 13.40 -10.37 -15.19
C SER A 50 14.33 -11.21 -16.03
N ASP A 51 13.84 -11.69 -17.16
CA ASP A 51 14.74 -12.08 -18.25
C ASP A 51 15.41 -10.81 -18.82
#